data_AF-A0A9E2PDL5-F1
#
_entry.id   AF-A0A9E2PDL5-F1
#
_cell.length_a   1.000
_cell.length_b   1.000
_cell.length_c   1.000
_cell.angle_alpha   90.00
_cell.angle_beta   90.00
_cell.angle_gamma   90.00
#
_symmetry.space_group_name_H-M   'P 1'
#
loop_
_entity.id
_entity.type
_entity.pdbx_description
1 polymer ?
#
loop_
_entity_poly.entity_id
_entity_poly.type
_entity_poly.pdbx_seq_one_letter_code
_entity_poly.pdbx_strand_id
1 'polypeptide(L)'
;FALAYYNAFLIIWPLFGSANQLLASLALIVISVWLIKRKKKALFSIIPAIFMMATTIYSLWSLLINQYFPNKNYMLITTDILLIVLAIGVIVLSFRTLRRLKTIIF
;
A
#
# COMPACT_ATOMS: atom_id res chain seq x y z
N PHE A 1 25.60 -16.27 0.57
CA PHE A 1 26.26 -16.07 1.87
C PHE A 1 26.71 -14.62 2.15
N ALA A 2 26.99 -13.78 1.13
CA ALA A 2 27.36 -12.37 1.33
C ALA A 2 26.23 -11.45 1.85
N LEU A 3 24.95 -11.76 1.54
CA LEU A 3 23.79 -10.97 2.00
C LEU A 3 23.42 -11.19 3.48
N ALA A 4 23.87 -12.28 4.10
CA ALA A 4 23.64 -12.56 5.52
C ALA A 4 24.62 -11.80 6.43
N TYR A 5 25.73 -11.29 5.87
CA TYR A 5 26.77 -10.59 6.62
C TYR A 5 26.42 -9.12 6.88
N TYR A 6 25.57 -8.52 6.05
CA TYR A 6 25.03 -7.18 6.28
C TYR A 6 23.62 -7.30 6.86
N ASN A 7 23.37 -6.65 8.00
CA ASN A 7 22.04 -6.48 8.61
C ASN A 7 20.97 -5.88 7.66
N ALA A 8 21.32 -5.57 6.42
CA ALA A 8 20.45 -5.10 5.36
C ALA A 8 19.24 -6.03 5.09
N PHE A 9 19.39 -7.36 5.18
CA PHE A 9 18.26 -8.27 4.92
C PHE A 9 17.08 -8.02 5.89
N LEU A 10 17.36 -7.86 7.18
CA LEU A 10 16.35 -7.60 8.20
C LEU A 10 15.68 -6.23 8.06
N ILE A 11 16.37 -5.28 7.43
CA ILE A 11 15.93 -3.89 7.25
C ILE A 11 15.11 -3.73 5.94
N ILE A 12 15.43 -4.52 4.91
CA ILE A 12 14.75 -4.52 3.61
C ILE A 12 13.46 -5.37 3.66
N TRP A 13 13.45 -6.45 4.42
CA TRP A 13 12.32 -7.38 4.46
C TRP A 13 10.98 -6.71 4.82
N PRO A 14 10.90 -5.83 5.85
CA PRO A 14 9.67 -5.11 6.16
C PRO A 14 9.20 -4.20 5.02
N LEU A 15 10.13 -3.53 4.32
CA LEU A 15 9.83 -2.67 3.15
C LEU A 15 9.18 -3.49 2.04
N PHE A 16 9.73 -4.67 1.77
CA PHE A 16 9.20 -5.63 0.79
C PHE A 16 7.78 -6.08 1.19
N GLY A 17 7.55 -6.32 2.48
CA GLY A 17 6.23 -6.62 3.03
C GLY A 17 5.23 -5.50 2.76
N SER A 18 5.58 -4.24 3.02
CA SER A 18 4.72 -3.09 2.77
C SER A 18 4.41 -2.91 1.28
N ALA A 19 5.39 -3.11 0.38
CA ALA A 19 5.15 -3.04 -1.07
C ALA A 19 4.12 -4.10 -1.54
N ASN A 20 4.18 -5.31 -0.97
CA ASN A 20 3.22 -6.36 -1.28
C ASN A 20 1.81 -6.06 -0.74
N GLN A 21 1.72 -5.44 0.45
CA GLN A 21 0.44 -5.01 1.00
C GLN A 21 -0.22 -3.93 0.13
N LEU A 22 0.58 -3.03 -0.44
CA LEU A 22 0.12 -2.03 -1.40
C LEU A 22 -0.44 -2.67 -2.67
N LEU A 23 0.28 -3.65 -3.24
CA LEU A 23 -0.19 -4.39 -4.42
C LEU A 23 -1.48 -5.16 -4.15
N ALA A 24 -1.59 -5.79 -2.97
CA ALA A 24 -2.80 -6.49 -2.55
C ALA A 24 -3.98 -5.52 -2.34
N SER A 25 -3.75 -4.34 -1.75
CA SER A 25 -4.77 -3.29 -1.65
C SER A 25 -5.26 -2.87 -3.03
N LEU A 26 -4.35 -2.63 -3.99
CA LEU A 26 -4.69 -2.30 -5.37
C LEU A 26 -5.54 -3.40 -6.03
N ALA A 27 -5.16 -4.67 -5.88
CA ALA A 27 -5.91 -5.79 -6.41
C ALA A 27 -7.33 -5.86 -5.83
N LEU A 28 -7.48 -5.67 -4.51
CA LEU A 28 -8.78 -5.64 -3.85
C LEU A 28 -9.65 -4.49 -4.33
N ILE A 29 -9.08 -3.30 -4.54
CA ILE A 29 -9.78 -2.13 -5.11
C ILE A 29 -10.29 -2.46 -6.52
N VAL A 30 -9.46 -3.09 -7.37
CA VAL A 30 -9.87 -3.51 -8.71
C VAL A 30 -11.04 -4.49 -8.65
N ILE A 31 -10.98 -5.47 -7.75
CA ILE A 31 -12.08 -6.43 -7.52
C ILE A 31 -13.34 -5.71 -7.03
N SER A 32 -13.21 -4.77 -6.09
CA SER A 32 -14.34 -3.97 -5.59
C SER A 32 -15.03 -3.22 -6.72
N VAL A 33 -14.25 -2.56 -7.58
CA VAL A 33 -14.75 -1.80 -8.73
C VAL A 33 -15.46 -2.72 -9.73
N TRP A 34 -14.88 -3.89 -9.99
CA TRP A 34 -15.48 -4.89 -10.86
C TRP A 34 -16.83 -5.41 -10.32
N LEU A 35 -16.92 -5.68 -9.01
CA LEU A 35 -18.17 -6.11 -8.36
C LEU A 35 -19.25 -5.03 -8.39
N ILE A 36 -18.89 -3.77 -8.12
CA ILE A 36 -19.84 -2.65 -8.18
C ILE A 36 -20.40 -2.50 -9.60
N LYS A 37 -19.56 -2.62 -10.64
CA LYS A 37 -20.00 -2.61 -12.05
C LYS A 37 -20.97 -3.73 -12.38
N ARG A 38 -20.82 -4.89 -11.74
CA ARG A 38 -21.74 -6.04 -11.87
C ARG A 38 -22.99 -5.93 -10.98
N LYS A 39 -23.22 -4.77 -10.32
CA LYS A 39 -24.31 -4.53 -9.35
C LYS A 39 -24.31 -5.54 -8.19
N LYS A 40 -23.15 -6.07 -7.82
CA LYS A 40 -22.97 -6.98 -6.67
C LYS A 40 -22.44 -6.20 -5.46
N LYS A 41 -22.74 -6.69 -4.25
CA LYS A 41 -22.24 -6.10 -3.00
C LYS A 41 -20.71 -6.24 -2.94
N ALA A 42 -19.99 -5.14 -2.99
CA ALA A 42 -18.52 -5.12 -2.94
C ALA A 42 -17.95 -4.92 -1.53
N LEU A 43 -18.80 -4.73 -0.51
CA LEU A 43 -18.40 -4.46 0.88
C LEU A 43 -17.36 -5.46 1.41
N PHE A 44 -17.50 -6.75 1.08
CA PHE A 44 -16.57 -7.79 1.51
C PHE A 44 -15.15 -7.63 0.97
N SER A 45 -14.97 -6.91 -0.15
CA SER A 45 -13.65 -6.63 -0.75
C SER A 45 -13.12 -5.25 -0.36
N ILE A 46 -14.01 -4.28 -0.14
CA ILE A 46 -13.66 -2.90 0.26
C ILE A 46 -13.10 -2.88 1.69
N ILE A 47 -13.71 -3.62 2.61
CA ILE A 47 -13.27 -3.64 4.02
C ILE A 47 -11.82 -4.14 4.13
N PRO A 48 -11.44 -5.31 3.56
CA PRO A 48 -10.04 -5.73 3.53
C PRO A 48 -9.12 -4.74 2.80
N ALA A 49 -9.57 -4.11 1.70
CA ALA A 49 -8.75 -3.14 0.98
C ALA A 49 -8.35 -1.94 1.83
N ILE A 50 -9.30 -1.40 2.60
CA ILE A 50 -9.08 -0.27 3.52
C ILE A 50 -8.15 -0.69 4.64
N PHE A 51 -8.39 -1.85 5.25
CA PHE A 51 -7.53 -2.37 6.30
C PHE A 51 -6.09 -2.54 5.81
N MET A 52 -5.89 -3.18 4.66
CA MET A 52 -4.57 -3.35 4.06
C MET A 52 -3.89 -2.02 3.75
N MET A 53 -4.63 -1.03 3.25
CA MET A 53 -4.07 0.29 3.00
C MET A 53 -3.60 0.97 4.29
N ALA A 54 -4.42 0.91 5.35
CA ALA A 54 -4.10 1.50 6.65
C ALA A 54 -2.85 0.87 7.28
N THR A 55 -2.75 -0.47 7.24
CA THR A 55 -1.58 -1.18 7.74
C THR A 55 -0.32 -0.88 6.91
N THR A 56 -0.47 -0.71 5.59
CA THR A 56 0.66 -0.35 4.71
C THR A 56 1.22 1.02 5.08
N ILE A 57 0.35 2.03 5.22
CA ILE A 57 0.76 3.39 5.60
C ILE A 57 1.41 3.41 6.98
N TYR A 58 0.83 2.70 7.94
CA TYR A 58 1.40 2.59 9.28
C TYR A 58 2.77 1.94 9.27
N SER A 59 2.94 0.86 8.48
CA SER A 59 4.22 0.16 8.34
C SER A 59 5.29 1.05 7.72
N LEU A 60 5.01 1.71 6.58
CA LEU A 60 5.94 2.63 5.93
C LEU A 60 6.34 3.77 6.87
N TRP A 61 5.36 4.40 7.53
CA TRP A 61 5.62 5.48 8.50
C TRP A 61 6.49 5.04 9.68
N SER A 62 6.20 3.87 10.26
CA SER A 62 6.98 3.31 11.35
C SER A 62 8.42 2.98 10.93
N LEU A 63 8.61 2.41 9.75
CA LEU A 63 9.92 2.06 9.20
C LEU A 63 10.76 3.32 8.92
N LEU A 64 10.14 4.35 8.32
CA LEU A 64 10.76 5.63 8.06
C LEU A 64 11.37 6.23 9.34
N ILE A 65 10.56 6.39 10.38
CA ILE A 65 10.94 7.08 11.63
C ILE A 65 11.87 6.22 12.49
N ASN A 66 11.52 4.95 12.71
CA ASN A 66 12.20 4.13 13.72
C ASN A 66 13.45 3.45 13.17
N GLN A 67 13.54 3.24 11.86
CA GLN A 67 14.61 2.43 11.28
C GLN A 67 15.44 3.17 10.23
N TYR A 68 14.85 3.99 9.37
CA TYR A 68 15.59 4.58 8.24
C TYR A 68 16.23 5.92 8.57
N PHE A 69 15.52 6.83 9.25
CA PHE A 69 16.07 8.10 9.71
C PHE A 69 17.25 7.95 10.70
N PRO A 70 17.17 7.11 11.75
CA PRO A 70 18.25 6.99 12.74
C PRO A 70 19.52 6.37 12.15
N ASN A 71 19.37 5.41 11.24
CA ASN A 71 20.49 4.72 10.60
C ASN A 71 21.06 5.47 9.38
N LYS A 72 20.52 6.66 9.05
CA LYS A 72 20.90 7.49 7.88
C LYS A 72 21.00 6.69 6.58
N ASN A 73 20.14 5.70 6.40
CA ASN A 73 20.19 4.84 5.22
C ASN A 73 19.42 5.46 4.05
N TYR A 74 20.07 6.38 3.35
CA TYR A 74 19.46 7.18 2.27
C TYR A 74 18.83 6.34 1.14
N MET A 75 19.36 5.14 0.87
CA MET A 75 18.80 4.24 -0.13
C MET A 75 17.42 3.72 0.27
N LEU A 76 17.24 3.31 1.53
CA LEU A 76 15.93 2.85 2.00
C LEU A 76 14.94 3.99 2.22
N ILE A 77 15.41 5.16 2.69
CA ILE A 77 14.57 6.36 2.83
C ILE A 77 13.95 6.74 1.48
N THR A 78 14.75 6.76 0.40
CA THR A 78 14.25 7.13 -0.93
C THR A 78 13.23 6.12 -1.46
N THR A 79 13.47 4.82 -1.29
CA THR A 79 12.48 3.79 -1.68
C THR A 79 11.22 3.82 -0.83
N ASP A 80 11.31 4.11 0.46
CA ASP A 80 10.16 4.21 1.35
C ASP A 80 9.28 5.41 1.01
N ILE A 81 9.89 6.57 0.77
CA ILE A 81 9.19 7.77 0.29
C ILE A 81 8.48 7.48 -1.05
N LEU A 82 9.14 6.77 -1.97
CA LEU A 82 8.52 6.36 -3.23
C LEU A 82 7.27 5.50 -3.00
N LEU A 83 7.33 4.52 -2.08
CA LEU A 83 6.19 3.67 -1.73
C LEU A 83 5.07 4.47 -1.07
N ILE A 84 5.37 5.45 -0.21
CA ILE A 84 4.39 6.35 0.39
C ILE A 84 3.67 7.16 -0.69
N VAL A 85 4.41 7.72 -1.66
CA VAL A 85 3.82 8.45 -2.79
C VAL A 85 2.90 7.54 -3.62
N LEU A 86 3.31 6.30 -3.88
CA LEU A 86 2.47 5.31 -4.55
C LEU A 86 1.21 4.99 -3.74
N ALA A 87 1.33 4.81 -2.42
CA ALA A 87 0.19 4.52 -1.54
C ALA A 87 -0.84 5.66 -1.61
N ILE A 88 -0.39 6.91 -1.53
CA ILE A 88 -1.24 8.09 -1.70
C ILE A 88 -1.90 8.08 -3.09
N GLY A 89 -1.16 7.72 -4.14
CA GLY A 89 -1.69 7.55 -5.49
C GLY A 89 -2.84 6.54 -5.56
N VAL A 90 -2.70 5.38 -4.90
CA VAL A 90 -3.76 4.35 -4.84
C VAL A 90 -4.98 4.83 -4.06
N ILE A 91 -4.79 5.57 -2.96
CA ILE A 91 -5.88 6.21 -2.21
C ILE A 91 -6.65 7.17 -3.11
N VAL A 92 -5.95 8.05 -3.83
CA VAL A 92 -6.54 9.01 -4.77
C VAL A 92 -7.29 8.26 -5.89
N LEU A 93 -6.69 7.22 -6.46
CA LEU A 93 -7.32 6.40 -7.51
C LEU A 93 -8.60 5.72 -6.99
N SER A 94 -8.57 5.19 -5.77
CA SER A 94 -9.73 4.57 -5.11
C SER A 94 -10.87 5.55 -4.97
N PHE A 95 -10.60 6.72 -4.39
CA PHE A 95 -11.62 7.77 -4.22
C PHE A 95 -12.18 8.25 -5.55
N ARG A 96 -11.33 8.48 -6.56
CA ARG A 96 -11.77 8.85 -7.91
C ARG A 96 -12.67 7.78 -8.52
N THR A 97 -12.33 6.51 -8.35
CA THR A 97 -13.10 5.41 -8.93
C THR A 97 -14.46 5.23 -8.25
N LEU A 98 -14.50 5.32 -6.92
CA LEU A 98 -15.75 5.31 -6.14
C LEU A 98 -16.67 6.47 -6.53
N ARG A 99 -16.14 7.69 -6.68
CA ARG A 99 -16.91 8.86 -7.14
C ARG A 99 -17.47 8.62 -8.55
N ARG A 100 -16.65 8.11 -9.47
CA ARG A 100 -17.06 7.83 -10.86
C ARG A 100 -18.17 6.79 -10.96
N LEU A 101 -18.13 5.75 -10.11
CA LEU A 101 -19.18 4.73 -10.07
C LEU A 101 -20.51 5.30 -9.59
N LYS A 102 -20.49 6.23 -8.62
CA LYS A 102 -21.71 6.90 -8.13
C LYS A 102 -22.37 7.75 -9.22
N THR A 103 -21.59 8.40 -10.08
CA THR A 103 -22.07 9.21 -11.23
C THR A 103 -22.62 8.37 -12.39
N ILE A 104 -22.24 7.11 -12.55
CA ILE A 104 -22.71 6.25 -13.65
C ILE A 104 -24.02 5.53 -13.29
N ILE A 105 -24.29 5.35 -12.00
CA ILE A 105 -25.41 4.54 -11.50
C ILE A 105 -26.63 5.42 -11.12
N PHE A 106 -26.45 6.73 -10.99
CA PHE A 106 -27.49 7.74 -10.79
C PHE A 106 -27.50 8.72 -11.97
#